data_AF-A0A8H9M2N8-F1
#
_entry.id   AF-A0A8H9M2N8-F1
#
_cell.length_a   1.000
_cell.length_b   1.000
_cell.length_c   1.000
_cell.angle_alpha   90.00
_cell.angle_beta   90.00
_cell.angle_gamma   90.00
#
_symmetry.space_group_name_H-M   'P 1'
#
loop_
_entity.id
_entity.type
_entity.pdbx_description
1 polymer ?
#
loop_
_entity_poly.entity_id
_entity_poly.type
_entity_poly.pdbx_seq_one_letter_code
_entity_poly.pdbx_strand_id
1 'polypeptide(L)'
;MGRYKNPYFPIAEITYFAEKFASAEFYSLDFVDFIQQVTMKLPQYSGVKSCYLDPPYLPLDGQGQTFTQYTAEGFKTERHMEIDRLSSSIRPHFSHVLVSNHYCKTLKATYKSAKRVIRFKVSRTISSKARRPASEVLLYY
;
A
#
# COMPACT_ATOMS: atom_id res chain seq x y z
N MET A 1 -26.00 3.49 6.61
CA MET A 1 -25.62 2.06 6.62
C MET A 1 -26.64 1.27 5.81
N GLY A 2 -26.17 0.50 4.83
CA GLY A 2 -26.84 -0.62 4.12
C GLY A 2 -28.33 -0.51 3.78
N ARG A 3 -28.66 -0.17 2.52
CA ARG A 3 -30.02 -0.38 1.94
C ARG A 3 -29.94 -1.09 0.58
N TYR A 4 -29.16 -2.16 0.49
CA TYR A 4 -29.20 -3.03 -0.69
C TYR A 4 -30.26 -4.10 -0.47
N LYS A 5 -31.23 -4.18 -1.39
CA LYS A 5 -32.37 -5.10 -1.26
C LYS A 5 -31.94 -6.57 -1.31
N ASN A 6 -30.88 -6.89 -2.07
CA ASN A 6 -30.25 -8.20 -2.13
C ASN A 6 -28.73 -8.00 -2.03
N PRO A 7 -28.11 -8.17 -0.85
CA PRO A 7 -26.66 -8.17 -0.77
C PRO A 7 -26.10 -9.32 -1.61
N TYR A 8 -25.12 -9.01 -2.45
CA TYR A 8 -24.41 -10.01 -3.25
C TYR A 8 -23.66 -10.97 -2.32
N PHE A 9 -23.81 -12.27 -2.55
CA PHE A 9 -23.03 -13.31 -1.87
C PHE A 9 -21.87 -13.75 -2.79
N PRO A 10 -20.61 -13.37 -2.46
CA PRO A 10 -19.47 -13.53 -3.36
C PRO A 10 -18.85 -14.94 -3.25
N ILE A 11 -19.64 -15.98 -3.53
CA ILE A 11 -19.16 -17.38 -3.37
C ILE A 11 -17.98 -17.69 -4.31
N ALA A 12 -18.04 -17.21 -5.55
CA ALA A 12 -16.99 -17.45 -6.53
C ALA A 12 -15.66 -16.77 -6.11
N GLU A 13 -15.74 -15.55 -5.59
CA GLU A 13 -14.56 -14.81 -5.10
C GLU A 13 -14.00 -15.44 -3.83
N ILE A 14 -14.84 -15.94 -2.92
CA ILE A 14 -14.40 -16.65 -1.71
C ILE A 14 -13.66 -17.93 -2.10
N THR A 15 -14.22 -18.75 -3.00
CA THR A 15 -13.57 -19.98 -3.47
C THR A 15 -12.26 -19.66 -4.18
N TYR A 16 -12.26 -18.70 -5.10
CA TYR A 16 -11.04 -18.27 -5.79
C TYR A 16 -9.96 -17.75 -4.83
N PHE A 17 -10.35 -17.00 -3.80
CA PHE A 17 -9.43 -16.52 -2.77
C PHE A 17 -8.81 -17.70 -2.01
N ALA A 18 -9.62 -18.66 -1.57
CA ALA A 18 -9.14 -19.83 -0.83
C ALA A 18 -8.14 -20.66 -1.65
N GLU A 19 -8.42 -20.88 -2.94
CA GLU A 19 -7.51 -21.61 -3.84
C GLU A 19 -6.21 -20.84 -4.10
N LYS A 20 -6.32 -19.54 -4.43
CA LYS A 20 -5.17 -18.71 -4.78
C LYS A 20 -4.21 -18.48 -3.62
N PHE A 21 -4.74 -18.37 -2.41
CA PHE A 21 -3.97 -18.07 -1.20
C PHE A 21 -3.78 -19.32 -0.32
N ALA A 22 -3.96 -20.53 -0.87
CA ALA A 22 -3.80 -21.78 -0.13
C ALA A 22 -2.40 -21.95 0.51
N SER A 23 -1.37 -21.36 -0.10
CA SER A 23 0.01 -21.36 0.43
C SER A 23 0.42 -20.02 1.05
N ALA A 24 -0.52 -19.11 1.28
CA ALA A 24 -0.23 -17.80 1.84
C ALA A 24 -0.29 -17.81 3.36
N GLU A 25 0.65 -17.13 4.00
CA GLU A 25 0.63 -16.89 5.43
C GLU A 25 0.04 -15.49 5.70
N PHE A 26 -0.98 -15.43 6.56
CA PHE A 26 -1.66 -14.18 6.90
C PHE A 26 -1.22 -13.70 8.29
N TYR A 27 -0.98 -12.39 8.39
CA TYR A 27 -0.50 -11.74 9.60
C TYR A 27 -1.38 -10.52 9.89
N SER A 28 -1.68 -10.31 11.18
CA SER A 28 -2.34 -9.10 11.67
C SER A 28 -1.39 -8.40 12.65
N LEU A 29 -0.51 -7.58 12.09
CA LEU A 29 0.58 -6.90 12.81
C LEU A 29 0.71 -5.47 12.32
N ASP A 30 1.44 -4.64 13.07
CA ASP A 30 1.96 -3.40 12.49
C ASP A 30 2.93 -3.71 11.34
N PHE A 31 2.98 -2.82 10.35
CA PHE A 31 3.80 -3.06 9.16
C PHE A 31 5.29 -3.16 9.48
N VAL A 32 5.77 -2.46 10.53
CA VAL A 32 7.17 -2.53 10.95
C VAL A 32 7.50 -3.94 11.43
N ASP A 33 6.69 -4.46 12.34
CA ASP A 33 6.87 -5.80 12.90
C ASP A 33 6.73 -6.88 11.83
N PHE A 34 5.74 -6.75 10.95
CA PHE A 34 5.53 -7.67 9.83
C PHE A 34 6.76 -7.73 8.91
N ILE A 35 7.27 -6.56 8.49
CA ILE A 35 8.43 -6.50 7.58
C ILE A 35 9.67 -7.09 8.24
N GLN A 36 9.91 -6.82 9.52
CA GLN A 36 11.04 -7.39 10.25
C GLN A 36 10.93 -8.92 10.34
N GLN A 37 9.77 -9.44 10.76
CA GLN A 37 9.54 -10.88 10.87
C GLN A 37 9.69 -11.59 9.51
N VAL A 38 9.09 -11.05 8.45
CA VAL A 38 9.19 -11.65 7.11
C VAL A 38 10.62 -11.58 6.58
N THR A 39 11.33 -10.46 6.80
CA THR A 39 12.73 -10.31 6.36
C THR A 39 13.63 -11.36 7.00
N MET A 40 13.44 -11.64 8.29
CA MET A 40 14.17 -12.71 9.01
C MET A 40 13.85 -14.11 8.47
N LYS A 41 12.62 -14.33 8.00
CA LYS A 41 12.20 -15.58 7.35
C LYS A 41 12.56 -15.63 5.86
N LEU A 42 13.14 -14.60 5.24
CA LEU A 42 13.46 -14.72 3.80
C LEU A 42 14.42 -15.86 3.47
N PRO A 43 15.49 -16.15 4.25
CA PRO A 43 16.46 -17.18 3.89
C PRO A 43 15.89 -18.60 3.69
N GLN A 44 14.77 -18.95 4.32
CA GLN A 44 14.09 -20.25 4.16
C GLN A 44 13.36 -20.42 2.83
N TYR A 45 13.10 -19.34 2.08
CA TYR A 45 12.42 -19.41 0.78
C TYR A 45 13.44 -19.26 -0.37
N SER A 46 13.28 -20.08 -1.39
CA SER A 46 14.01 -19.97 -2.66
C SER A 46 13.27 -19.06 -3.65
N GLY A 47 13.97 -18.61 -4.71
CA GLY A 47 13.38 -17.81 -5.78
C GLY A 47 13.39 -16.29 -5.55
N VAL A 48 12.71 -15.59 -6.46
CA VAL A 48 12.63 -14.12 -6.48
C VAL A 48 11.73 -13.63 -5.36
N LYS A 49 12.24 -12.74 -4.52
CA LYS A 49 11.53 -12.16 -3.37
C LYS A 49 11.19 -10.71 -3.66
N SER A 50 9.91 -10.37 -3.60
CA SER A 50 9.44 -8.99 -3.82
C SER A 50 8.62 -8.52 -2.63
N CYS A 51 8.81 -7.26 -2.24
CA CYS A 51 8.02 -6.58 -1.22
C CYS A 51 7.17 -5.49 -1.88
N TYR A 52 5.88 -5.49 -1.59
CA TYR A 52 4.94 -4.47 -2.07
C TYR A 52 4.22 -3.86 -0.87
N LEU A 53 4.22 -2.52 -0.79
CA LEU A 53 3.56 -1.77 0.26
C LEU A 53 2.53 -0.81 -0.33
N ASP A 54 1.29 -0.92 0.14
CA ASP A 54 0.16 -0.08 -0.25
C ASP A 54 -0.43 0.59 1.01
N PRO A 55 0.25 1.60 1.58
CA PRO A 55 -0.22 2.26 2.79
C PRO A 55 -1.46 3.11 2.51
N PRO A 56 -2.18 3.58 3.54
CA PRO A 56 -3.09 4.72 3.39
C PRO A 56 -2.35 5.87 2.70
N TYR A 57 -2.90 6.42 1.61
CA TYR A 57 -2.17 7.36 0.77
C TYR A 57 -2.00 8.74 1.38
N LEU A 58 -0.91 9.40 0.99
CA LEU A 58 -0.69 10.81 1.33
C LEU A 58 -1.86 11.65 0.81
N PRO A 59 -2.29 12.68 1.57
CA PRO A 59 -3.33 13.59 1.12
C PRO A 59 -2.98 14.23 -0.22
N LEU A 60 -4.00 14.37 -1.08
CA LEU A 60 -3.86 15.14 -2.32
C LEU A 60 -3.66 16.63 -2.01
N ASP A 61 -2.98 17.34 -2.90
CA ASP A 61 -2.73 18.77 -2.74
C ASP A 61 -4.03 19.56 -2.56
N GLY A 62 -4.13 20.33 -1.46
CA GLY A 62 -5.30 21.16 -1.16
C GLY A 62 -6.54 20.38 -0.69
N GLN A 63 -6.43 19.07 -0.49
CA GLN A 63 -7.43 18.28 0.23
C GLN A 63 -6.94 18.07 1.67
N GLY A 64 -7.82 18.31 2.64
CA GLY A 64 -7.56 17.88 4.02
C GLY A 64 -7.37 16.37 4.08
N GLN A 65 -6.91 15.85 5.23
CA GLN A 65 -6.78 14.41 5.45
C GLN A 65 -8.06 13.71 5.00
N THR A 66 -7.94 12.83 3.99
CA THR A 66 -9.07 12.06 3.49
C THR A 66 -9.69 11.32 4.68
N PHE A 67 -11.01 11.38 4.80
CA PHE A 67 -11.82 10.87 5.91
C PHE A 67 -11.82 9.32 5.96
N THR A 68 -10.64 8.71 5.99
CA THR A 68 -10.36 7.30 6.22
C THR A 68 -9.50 7.20 7.48
N GLN A 69 -10.04 7.67 8.61
CA GLN A 69 -9.47 7.38 9.93
C GLN A 69 -9.67 5.89 10.23
N TYR A 70 -8.73 5.04 9.78
CA TYR A 70 -8.71 3.63 10.16
C TYR A 70 -8.03 3.39 11.52
N THR A 71 -7.58 4.43 12.22
CA THR A 71 -7.12 4.40 13.61
C THR A 71 -7.37 5.77 14.26
N ALA A 72 -7.51 5.83 15.59
CA ALA A 72 -7.71 7.07 16.35
C ALA A 72 -6.55 8.08 16.19
N GLU A 73 -5.37 7.61 15.75
CA GLU A 73 -4.16 8.40 15.58
C GLU A 73 -3.87 8.79 14.12
N GLY A 74 -4.50 8.12 13.14
CA GLY A 74 -4.31 8.36 11.71
C GLY A 74 -2.95 7.89 11.18
N PHE A 75 -2.90 7.58 9.88
CA PHE A 75 -1.64 7.24 9.20
C PHE A 75 -0.93 8.52 8.78
N LYS A 76 -0.11 9.07 9.69
CA LYS A 76 0.55 10.38 9.50
C LYS A 76 1.79 10.28 8.62
N THR A 77 2.29 11.44 8.19
CA THR A 77 3.51 11.58 7.39
C THR A 77 4.71 10.86 8.02
N GLU A 78 4.80 10.81 9.35
CA GLU A 78 5.87 10.12 10.07
C GLU A 78 5.88 8.62 9.76
N ARG A 79 4.70 7.99 9.70
CA ARG A 79 4.56 6.57 9.32
C ARG A 79 4.98 6.33 7.87
N HIS A 80 4.72 7.29 6.98
CA HIS A 80 5.25 7.22 5.61
C HIS A 80 6.79 7.35 5.57
N MET A 81 7.39 8.20 6.41
CA MET A 81 8.86 8.28 6.50
C MET A 81 9.46 7.00 7.07
N GLU A 82 8.76 6.30 7.96
CA GLU A 82 9.17 4.96 8.41
C GLU A 82 9.13 3.94 7.26
N ILE A 83 8.10 3.98 6.41
CA ILE A 83 8.06 3.16 5.19
C ILE A 83 9.26 3.47 4.28
N ASP A 84 9.62 4.74 4.07
CA ASP A 84 10.80 5.10 3.25
C ASP A 84 12.08 4.48 3.81
N ARG A 85 12.31 4.64 5.13
CA ARG A 85 13.49 4.11 5.82
C ARG A 85 13.54 2.59 5.75
N LEU A 86 12.43 1.92 6.06
CA LEU A 86 12.35 0.45 6.03
C LEU A 86 12.50 -0.11 4.63
N SER A 87 11.85 0.50 3.64
CA SER A 87 11.98 0.07 2.24
C SER A 87 13.42 0.14 1.77
N SER A 88 14.13 1.20 2.15
CA SER A 88 15.56 1.32 1.87
C SER A 88 16.42 0.32 2.63
N SER A 89 16.09 0.02 3.90
CA SER A 89 16.90 -0.89 4.72
C SER A 89 16.73 -2.35 4.30
N ILE A 90 15.52 -2.77 3.92
CA ILE A 90 15.25 -4.15 3.52
C ILE A 90 15.63 -4.42 2.06
N ARG A 91 15.85 -3.38 1.25
CA ARG A 91 16.15 -3.52 -0.18
C ARG A 91 17.20 -4.57 -0.54
N PRO A 92 18.31 -4.75 0.21
CA PRO A 92 19.30 -5.79 -0.09
C PRO A 92 18.76 -7.23 0.02
N HIS A 93 17.69 -7.46 0.80
CA HIS A 93 17.11 -8.78 1.00
C HIS A 93 16.05 -9.16 -0.04
N PHE A 94 15.56 -8.20 -0.81
CA PHE A 94 14.53 -8.38 -1.83
C PHE A 94 15.05 -8.04 -3.22
N SER A 95 14.53 -8.70 -4.25
CA SER A 95 14.79 -8.34 -5.65
C SER A 95 14.12 -7.01 -6.00
N HIS A 96 12.90 -6.79 -5.50
CA HIS A 96 12.12 -5.57 -5.70
C HIS A 96 11.45 -5.13 -4.40
N VAL A 97 11.51 -3.82 -4.12
CA VAL A 97 10.71 -3.19 -3.06
C VAL A 97 9.95 -2.03 -3.70
N LEU A 98 8.63 -2.10 -3.62
CA LEU A 98 7.71 -1.21 -4.31
C LEU A 98 6.73 -0.58 -3.33
N VAL A 99 6.52 0.73 -3.46
CA VAL A 99 5.51 1.45 -2.67
C VAL A 99 4.58 2.22 -3.61
N SER A 100 3.28 1.99 -3.50
CA SER A 100 2.24 2.75 -4.20
C SER A 100 1.83 3.98 -3.39
N ASN A 101 1.52 5.09 -4.07
CA ASN A 101 0.94 6.28 -3.44
C ASN A 101 0.26 7.21 -4.46
N HIS A 102 -0.34 8.30 -3.97
CA HIS A 102 -0.67 9.47 -4.79
C HIS A 102 0.57 10.29 -5.13
N TYR A 103 0.54 10.94 -6.29
CA TYR A 103 1.45 12.03 -6.57
C TYR A 103 0.96 13.30 -5.87
N CYS A 104 1.71 13.78 -4.89
CA CYS A 104 1.46 15.03 -4.17
C CYS A 104 2.78 15.80 -3.93
N LYS A 105 2.68 17.06 -3.49
CA LYS A 105 3.86 17.91 -3.23
C LYS A 105 4.80 17.35 -2.17
N THR A 106 4.26 16.70 -1.13
CA THR A 106 5.06 16.16 -0.02
C THR A 106 5.75 14.84 -0.37
N LEU A 107 5.31 14.13 -1.43
CA LEU A 107 5.80 12.80 -1.80
C LEU A 107 7.33 12.71 -1.84
N LYS A 108 7.99 13.67 -2.51
CA LYS A 108 9.46 13.65 -2.68
C LYS A 108 10.20 13.86 -1.35
N ALA A 109 9.64 14.67 -0.44
CA ALA A 109 10.23 14.90 0.87
C ALA A 109 10.02 13.70 1.80
N THR A 110 8.87 13.03 1.68
CA THR A 110 8.50 11.85 2.46
C THR A 110 9.27 10.60 2.02
N TYR A 111 9.39 10.36 0.72
CA TYR A 111 10.00 9.17 0.13
C TYR A 111 11.31 9.47 -0.59
N LYS A 112 12.26 10.02 0.16
CA LYS A 112 13.54 10.50 -0.37
C LYS A 112 14.49 9.38 -0.79
N SER A 113 14.30 8.17 -0.26
CA SER A 113 15.20 7.04 -0.48
C SER A 113 14.82 6.23 -1.73
N ALA A 114 13.62 6.46 -2.28
CA ALA A 114 13.19 5.86 -3.54
C ALA A 114 14.15 6.22 -4.69
N LYS A 115 14.63 5.21 -5.41
CA LYS A 115 15.54 5.33 -6.55
C LYS A 115 14.85 5.79 -7.81
N ARG A 116 13.60 5.39 -8.01
CA ARG A 116 12.80 5.75 -9.19
C ARG A 116 11.35 5.94 -8.82
N VAL A 117 10.74 6.97 -9.40
CA VAL A 117 9.31 7.26 -9.24
C VAL A 117 8.66 7.17 -10.61
N ILE A 118 7.79 6.16 -10.80
CA ILE A 118 6.98 6.03 -12.01
C ILE A 118 5.63 6.68 -11.73
N ARG A 119 5.20 7.59 -12.60
CA ARG A 119 3.89 8.23 -12.51
C ARG A 119 2.97 7.68 -13.57
N PHE A 120 1.72 7.43 -13.21
CA PHE A 120 0.70 7.00 -14.15
C PHE A 120 -0.64 7.66 -13.82
N LYS A 121 -1.49 7.82 -14.83
CA LYS A 121 -2.82 8.40 -14.67
C LYS A 121 -3.81 7.28 -14.47
N VAL A 122 -4.59 7.36 -13.39
CA VAL A 122 -5.73 6.48 -13.17
C VAL A 122 -7.04 7.26 -13.30
N SER A 123 -8.02 6.65 -13.97
CA SER A 123 -9.39 7.15 -13.95
C SER A 123 -10.05 6.68 -12.66
N ARG A 124 -10.49 7.61 -11.80
CA ARG A 124 -11.25 7.23 -10.59
C ARG A 124 -12.70 6.96 -10.97
N THR A 125 -13.15 5.71 -10.83
CA THR A 125 -14.55 5.31 -11.06
C THR A 125 -15.45 5.57 -9.84
N ILE A 126 -14.87 5.93 -8.68
CA ILE A 126 -15.61 5.99 -7.40
C ILE A 126 -15.41 7.37 -6.73
N SER A 127 -16.26 8.35 -7.05
CA SER A 127 -16.57 9.53 -6.22
C SER A 127 -17.62 10.44 -6.89
N SER A 128 -18.64 10.86 -6.15
CA SER A 128 -19.84 11.57 -6.62
C SER A 128 -19.73 13.10 -6.71
N LYS A 129 -18.60 13.72 -6.38
CA LYS A 129 -18.41 15.17 -6.54
C LYS A 129 -16.97 15.50 -6.96
N ALA A 130 -16.83 16.02 -8.17
CA ALA A 130 -15.60 16.46 -8.85
C ALA A 130 -14.66 15.35 -9.40
N ARG A 131 -14.79 15.10 -10.71
CA ARG A 131 -13.88 14.28 -11.54
C ARG A 131 -12.57 15.02 -11.80
N ARG A 132 -11.58 14.88 -10.92
CA ARG A 132 -10.20 15.22 -11.26
C ARG A 132 -9.37 13.94 -11.32
N PRO A 133 -8.63 13.69 -12.42
CA PRO A 133 -7.69 12.59 -12.49
C PRO A 133 -6.71 12.69 -11.33
N ALA A 134 -6.58 11.65 -10.51
CA ALA A 134 -5.50 11.55 -9.55
C ALA A 134 -4.30 10.96 -10.29
N SER A 135 -3.14 11.61 -10.17
CA SER A 135 -1.89 11.00 -10.60
C SER A 135 -1.43 10.05 -9.51
N GLU A 136 -1.21 8.79 -9.85
CA GLU A 136 -0.65 7.78 -8.94
C GLU A 136 0.82 7.56 -9.24
N VAL A 137 1.52 7.04 -8.23
CA VAL A 137 2.95 6.75 -8.32
C VAL A 137 3.26 5.34 -7.84
N LEU A 138 4.30 4.78 -8.45
CA LEU A 138 5.01 3.61 -7.95
C LEU A 138 6.46 4.01 -7.66
N LEU A 139 6.84 3.90 -6.40
CA LEU A 139 8.17 4.19 -5.87
C LEU A 139 8.97 2.88 -5.87
N TYR A 140 10.12 2.88 -6.55
CA TYR A 140 11.06 1.77 -6.58
C TYR A 140 12.25 2.09 -5.68
N TYR A 141 12.60 1.16 -4.81
CA TYR A 141 13.79 1.23 -3.96
C TYR A 141 14.90 0.32 -4.50
#